data_AF-A0A8S3PPH7-F1
#
_entry.id   AF-A0A8S3PPH7-F1
#
_cell.length_a   1.000
_cell.length_b   1.000
_cell.length_c   1.000
_cell.angle_alpha   90.00
_cell.angle_beta   90.00
_cell.angle_gamma   90.00
#
_symmetry.space_group_name_H-M   'P 1'
#
loop_
_entity.id
_entity.type
_entity.pdbx_description
1 polymer ?
#
loop_
_entity_poly.entity_id
_entity_poly.type
_entity_poly.pdbx_seq_one_letter_code
_entity_poly.pdbx_strand_id
1 'polypeptide(L)'
;MMSRFWYTLFVSSIPEWAYHEIKILCVNFVWNKRSHLVNYNVIINPKCNGGLQLVDMKCKIHAFRLKFLGRLINDEYDVLWKHTFKYFVSKIYNMNLGLEVLFIQVPHCELKCLPIVYIEMLEARYILRQKSELKLSVENIYDQPLFRNPEIVLKDKSILWYDFINAGIITLKDICYEVKTGFLPDCAIVEMIQNVFENANVKNVIDRYHCLICAIPDDWKQTVQSELHHRNAKRTIDISVIINHVPFELPLCTVKKLYNCLLDDICKDPCGVEMWKTLFNIDDNDLSQMWCNVNLFWKPAKFIELDYKILHNCIFTKSKFKRIGWSDDDLCDVCGSEIEDLLHMFINCDELLEFHNYLSELFVKLFENCDSDKISGVQSEHLLLFGLNWKMKGVNDSFVNFLLSTARYCIFRRRNIIMNGKTNVNLSNFSSTH
;
A
#
# COMPACT_ATOMS: atom_id res chain seq x y z
N MET A 1 -10.38 12.08 -18.48
CA MET A 1 -10.98 10.73 -18.52
C MET A 1 -10.87 10.03 -17.16
N MET A 2 -9.66 9.85 -16.61
CA MET A 2 -9.47 9.23 -15.28
C MET A 2 -10.20 9.96 -14.13
N SER A 3 -10.29 11.29 -14.15
CA SER A 3 -11.05 12.03 -13.12
C SER A 3 -12.55 11.69 -13.09
N ARG A 4 -13.20 11.54 -14.25
CA ARG A 4 -14.62 11.14 -14.35
C ARG A 4 -14.83 9.69 -13.92
N PHE A 5 -13.88 8.82 -14.27
CA PHE A 5 -13.88 7.43 -13.83
C PHE A 5 -13.82 7.34 -12.29
N TRP A 6 -12.86 8.05 -11.67
CA TRP A 6 -12.74 8.10 -10.21
C TRP A 6 -13.95 8.72 -9.52
N TYR A 7 -14.54 9.76 -10.10
CA TYR A 7 -15.77 10.36 -9.58
C TYR A 7 -16.92 9.35 -9.54
N THR A 8 -17.04 8.53 -10.58
CA THR A 8 -18.07 7.48 -10.66
C THR A 8 -17.82 6.40 -9.60
N LEU A 9 -16.60 5.88 -9.54
CA LEU A 9 -16.20 4.86 -8.56
C LEU A 9 -16.28 5.31 -7.10
N PHE A 10 -16.36 6.62 -6.83
CA PHE A 10 -16.57 7.12 -5.48
C PHE A 10 -17.89 6.63 -4.88
N VAL A 11 -18.93 6.45 -5.71
CA VAL A 11 -20.28 6.03 -5.28
C VAL A 11 -20.73 4.70 -5.90
N SER A 12 -20.00 4.16 -6.87
CA SER A 12 -20.33 2.90 -7.54
C SER A 12 -19.22 1.86 -7.40
N SER A 13 -19.60 0.59 -7.44
CA SER A 13 -18.68 -0.55 -7.50
C SER A 13 -18.34 -0.90 -8.94
N ILE A 14 -17.24 -1.63 -9.14
CA ILE A 14 -16.85 -2.17 -10.44
C ILE A 14 -16.79 -3.70 -10.36
N PRO A 15 -17.27 -4.44 -11.37
CA PRO A 15 -17.11 -5.89 -11.39
C PRO A 15 -15.64 -6.32 -11.41
N GLU A 16 -15.33 -7.45 -10.77
CA GLU A 16 -13.96 -7.95 -10.64
C GLU A 16 -13.29 -8.22 -12.01
N TRP A 17 -14.05 -8.71 -12.99
CA TRP A 17 -13.53 -8.92 -14.36
C TRP A 17 -13.01 -7.62 -14.99
N ALA A 18 -13.75 -6.51 -14.80
CA ALA A 18 -13.39 -5.22 -15.37
C ALA A 18 -12.18 -4.62 -14.66
N TYR A 19 -12.06 -4.83 -13.34
CA TYR A 19 -10.84 -4.48 -12.60
C TYR A 19 -9.60 -5.18 -13.19
N HIS A 20 -9.68 -6.50 -13.40
CA HIS A 20 -8.57 -7.27 -13.95
C HIS A 20 -8.20 -6.82 -15.37
N GLU A 21 -9.19 -6.59 -16.22
CA GLU A 21 -8.97 -6.15 -17.60
C GLU A 21 -8.32 -4.76 -17.64
N ILE A 22 -8.83 -3.78 -16.88
CA ILE A 22 -8.25 -2.44 -16.82
C ILE A 22 -6.83 -2.50 -16.25
N LYS A 23 -6.58 -3.33 -15.23
CA LYS A 23 -5.23 -3.53 -14.68
C LYS A 23 -4.26 -4.04 -15.76
N ILE A 24 -4.66 -5.04 -16.53
CA ILE A 24 -3.85 -5.60 -17.63
C ILE A 24 -3.59 -4.52 -18.69
N LEU A 25 -4.61 -3.75 -19.08
CA LEU A 25 -4.47 -2.66 -20.05
C LEU A 25 -3.49 -1.58 -19.58
N CYS A 26 -3.59 -1.15 -18.31
CA CYS A 26 -2.67 -0.17 -17.73
C CYS A 26 -1.23 -0.67 -17.71
N VAL A 27 -1.00 -1.92 -17.28
CA VAL A 27 0.36 -2.49 -17.23
C VAL A 27 0.92 -2.70 -18.64
N ASN A 28 0.11 -3.19 -19.58
CA ASN A 28 0.53 -3.34 -20.98
C ASN A 28 0.81 -1.99 -21.64
N PHE A 29 0.07 -0.94 -21.28
CA PHE A 29 0.34 0.41 -21.76
C PHE A 29 1.71 0.91 -21.27
N VAL A 30 2.03 0.73 -19.98
CA VAL A 30 3.33 1.09 -19.40
C VAL A 30 4.48 0.40 -20.15
N TRP A 31 4.33 -0.87 -20.49
CA TRP A 31 5.37 -1.66 -21.18
C TRP A 31 5.27 -1.66 -22.70
N ASN A 32 4.40 -0.83 -23.31
CA ASN A 32 4.15 -0.82 -24.75
C ASN A 32 3.89 -2.23 -25.33
N LYS A 33 3.10 -3.04 -24.61
CA LYS A 33 2.79 -4.45 -24.88
C LYS A 33 4.01 -5.39 -24.97
N ARG A 34 5.17 -4.97 -24.48
CA ARG A 34 6.37 -5.82 -24.34
C ARG A 34 6.36 -6.55 -23.00
N SER A 35 7.34 -7.43 -22.80
CA SER A 35 7.56 -8.13 -21.54
C SER A 35 7.67 -7.17 -20.37
N HIS A 36 6.98 -7.48 -19.27
CA HIS A 36 6.96 -6.65 -18.07
C HIS A 36 8.32 -6.76 -17.37
N LEU A 37 9.08 -5.66 -17.32
CA LEU A 37 10.44 -5.66 -16.77
C LEU A 37 10.47 -5.56 -15.24
N VAL A 38 9.43 -4.95 -14.65
CA VAL A 38 9.31 -4.71 -13.22
C VAL A 38 7.96 -5.24 -12.74
N ASN A 39 7.93 -5.84 -11.55
CA ASN A 39 6.71 -6.39 -10.96
C ASN A 39 5.68 -5.27 -10.67
N TYR A 40 4.39 -5.54 -10.89
CA TYR A 40 3.29 -4.63 -10.58
C TYR A 40 3.38 -4.03 -9.17
N ASN A 41 3.68 -4.85 -8.16
CA ASN A 41 3.76 -4.42 -6.76
C ASN A 41 4.92 -3.44 -6.49
N VAL A 42 5.89 -3.34 -7.40
CA VAL A 42 6.96 -2.34 -7.37
C VAL A 42 6.55 -1.11 -8.17
N ILE A 43 5.88 -1.28 -9.32
CA ILE A 43 5.43 -0.19 -10.20
C ILE A 43 4.46 0.76 -9.47
N ILE A 44 3.61 0.24 -8.59
CA ILE A 44 2.65 1.04 -7.81
C ILE A 44 3.30 1.97 -6.78
N ASN A 45 4.57 1.73 -6.42
CA ASN A 45 5.30 2.56 -5.46
C ASN A 45 5.39 4.01 -5.94
N PRO A 46 5.59 4.96 -5.00
CA PRO A 46 6.03 6.31 -5.35
C PRO A 46 7.29 6.30 -6.23
N LYS A 47 7.44 7.33 -7.06
CA LYS A 47 8.60 7.51 -7.94
C LYS A 47 9.93 7.57 -7.20
N CYS A 48 9.92 8.11 -5.97
CA CYS A 48 11.06 8.18 -5.07
C CYS A 48 11.41 6.83 -4.39
N ASN A 49 10.58 5.80 -4.57
CA ASN A 49 10.77 4.46 -4.00
C ASN A 49 10.82 3.40 -5.12
N GLY A 50 11.30 3.79 -6.31
CA GLY A 50 11.48 2.89 -7.46
C GLY A 50 10.23 2.55 -8.26
N GLY A 51 9.05 3.06 -7.90
CA GLY A 51 7.85 2.85 -8.69
C GLY A 51 7.66 3.86 -9.82
N LEU A 52 6.55 3.69 -10.55
CA LEU A 52 6.03 4.66 -11.52
C LEU A 52 4.80 5.41 -11.00
N GLN A 53 4.41 5.16 -9.74
CA GLN A 53 3.21 5.70 -9.11
C GLN A 53 1.93 5.31 -9.88
N LEU A 54 1.90 4.09 -10.39
CA LEU A 54 0.68 3.54 -11.00
C LEU A 54 -0.38 3.33 -9.91
N VAL A 55 -1.61 3.76 -10.19
CA VAL A 55 -2.68 3.67 -9.20
C VAL A 55 -3.18 2.24 -9.10
N ASP A 56 -3.12 1.66 -7.90
CA ASP A 56 -3.84 0.43 -7.60
C ASP A 56 -5.32 0.71 -7.40
N MET A 57 -6.15 0.20 -8.31
CA MET A 57 -7.59 0.47 -8.31
C MET A 57 -8.29 -0.08 -7.06
N LYS A 58 -7.88 -1.25 -6.55
CA LYS A 58 -8.51 -1.85 -5.35
C LYS A 58 -8.24 -1.03 -4.11
N CYS A 59 -6.96 -0.69 -3.86
CA CYS A 59 -6.61 0.22 -2.76
C CYS A 59 -7.30 1.57 -2.92
N LYS A 60 -7.45 2.08 -4.16
CA LYS A 60 -8.13 3.35 -4.41
C LYS A 60 -9.63 3.30 -4.10
N ILE A 61 -10.31 2.23 -4.50
CA ILE A 61 -11.74 2.01 -4.20
C ILE A 61 -11.92 1.88 -2.69
N HIS A 62 -11.14 1.04 -2.00
CA HIS A 62 -11.21 0.92 -0.55
C HIS A 62 -10.93 2.26 0.16
N ALA A 63 -9.99 3.07 -0.32
CA ALA A 63 -9.75 4.41 0.23
C ALA A 63 -10.98 5.35 0.05
N PHE A 64 -11.72 5.24 -1.06
CA PHE A 64 -12.99 5.96 -1.21
C PHE A 64 -14.04 5.46 -0.23
N ARG A 65 -14.18 4.14 -0.07
CA ARG A 65 -15.12 3.54 0.87
C ARG A 65 -14.82 3.91 2.32
N LEU A 66 -13.54 3.95 2.71
CA LEU A 66 -13.12 4.44 4.02
C LEU A 66 -13.40 5.93 4.22
N LYS A 67 -13.23 6.75 3.17
CA LYS A 67 -13.62 8.17 3.27
C LYS A 67 -15.14 8.32 3.45
N PHE A 68 -15.92 7.48 2.77
CA PHE A 68 -17.36 7.45 2.92
C PHE A 68 -17.78 6.94 4.30
N LEU A 69 -17.07 5.95 4.84
CA LEU A 69 -17.23 5.46 6.21
C LEU A 69 -16.94 6.55 7.26
N GLY A 70 -15.87 7.33 7.09
CA GLY A 70 -15.60 8.47 7.96
C GLY A 70 -16.73 9.50 7.95
N ARG A 71 -17.42 9.69 6.80
CA ARG A 71 -18.64 10.53 6.74
C ARG A 71 -19.84 9.88 7.41
N LEU A 72 -19.95 8.54 7.36
CA LEU A 72 -21.03 7.80 8.02
C LEU A 72 -20.98 8.02 9.54
N ILE A 73 -19.77 7.93 10.11
CA ILE A 73 -19.51 8.04 11.55
C ILE A 73 -19.61 9.48 12.06
N ASN A 74 -19.29 10.48 11.24
CA ASN A 74 -19.35 11.87 11.69
C ASN A 74 -20.80 12.35 11.90
N ASP A 75 -21.16 12.64 13.14
CA ASP A 75 -22.49 13.11 13.57
C ASP A 75 -22.91 14.47 12.99
N GLU A 76 -21.98 15.28 12.50
CA GLU A 76 -22.29 16.60 11.91
C GLU A 76 -23.15 16.52 10.64
N TYR A 77 -23.23 15.33 10.02
CA TYR A 77 -23.95 15.10 8.78
C TYR A 77 -25.14 14.17 9.02
N ASP A 78 -26.35 14.70 9.13
CA ASP A 78 -27.57 13.89 9.08
C ASP A 78 -28.14 13.90 7.66
N VAL A 79 -27.94 12.81 6.92
CA VAL A 79 -28.19 12.72 5.48
C VAL A 79 -28.85 11.39 5.11
N LEU A 80 -29.76 11.42 4.15
CA LEU A 80 -30.65 10.30 3.79
C LEU A 80 -29.92 8.97 3.54
N TRP A 81 -28.75 9.01 2.93
CA TRP A 81 -27.99 7.81 2.62
C TRP A 81 -27.49 7.08 3.88
N LYS A 82 -27.32 7.76 5.02
CA LYS A 82 -26.96 7.10 6.30
C LYS A 82 -28.10 6.23 6.80
N HIS A 83 -29.34 6.71 6.71
CA HIS A 83 -30.52 5.90 7.04
C HIS A 83 -30.66 4.71 6.09
N THR A 84 -30.38 4.93 4.80
CA THR A 84 -30.38 3.86 3.80
C THR A 84 -29.34 2.79 4.15
N PHE A 85 -28.11 3.20 4.49
CA PHE A 85 -27.07 2.27 4.96
C PHE A 85 -27.54 1.48 6.19
N LYS A 86 -28.03 2.17 7.23
CA LYS A 86 -28.56 1.56 8.47
C LYS A 86 -29.69 0.55 8.18
N TYR A 87 -30.57 0.86 7.23
CA TYR A 87 -31.63 -0.05 6.80
C TYR A 87 -31.09 -1.34 6.16
N PHE A 88 -30.09 -1.26 5.29
CA PHE A 88 -29.54 -2.45 4.65
C PHE A 88 -28.74 -3.30 5.64
N VAL A 89 -27.90 -2.68 6.48
CA VAL A 89 -27.09 -3.43 7.47
C VAL A 89 -27.93 -4.05 8.59
N SER A 90 -29.12 -3.51 8.89
CA SER A 90 -30.02 -4.15 9.86
C SER A 90 -30.52 -5.52 9.43
N LYS A 91 -30.47 -5.83 8.12
CA LYS A 91 -30.83 -7.13 7.56
C LYS A 91 -29.77 -8.20 7.80
N ILE A 92 -28.56 -7.82 8.21
CA ILE A 92 -27.49 -8.77 8.52
C ILE A 92 -27.88 -9.57 9.76
N TYR A 93 -28.15 -10.87 9.56
CA TYR A 93 -28.61 -11.82 10.58
C TYR A 93 -29.83 -11.36 11.41
N ASN A 94 -30.60 -10.38 10.93
CA ASN A 94 -31.68 -9.73 11.69
C ASN A 94 -31.24 -9.12 13.04
N MET A 95 -29.95 -8.82 13.23
CA MET A 95 -29.45 -8.28 14.50
C MET A 95 -29.73 -6.78 14.69
N ASN A 96 -30.14 -6.06 13.65
CA ASN A 96 -30.47 -4.62 13.72
C ASN A 96 -29.37 -3.72 14.35
N LEU A 97 -28.10 -4.06 14.12
CA LEU A 97 -26.90 -3.47 14.73
C LEU A 97 -26.51 -2.06 14.24
N GLY A 98 -27.43 -1.25 13.70
CA GLY A 98 -27.14 0.16 13.35
C GLY A 98 -25.74 0.45 12.77
N LEU A 99 -24.89 1.14 13.53
CA LEU A 99 -23.48 1.41 13.19
C LEU A 99 -22.51 0.39 13.83
N GLU A 100 -22.98 -0.35 14.82
CA GLU A 100 -22.26 -1.40 15.54
C GLU A 100 -21.88 -2.57 14.62
N VAL A 101 -22.50 -2.66 13.43
CA VAL A 101 -22.06 -3.53 12.32
C VAL A 101 -20.58 -3.34 11.94
N LEU A 102 -20.00 -2.17 12.23
CA LEU A 102 -18.58 -1.88 11.98
C LEU A 102 -17.62 -2.63 12.91
N PHE A 103 -18.15 -3.26 13.96
CA PHE A 103 -17.41 -4.05 14.94
C PHE A 103 -17.51 -5.56 14.68
N ILE A 104 -18.35 -6.00 13.74
CA ILE A 104 -18.47 -7.42 13.39
C ILE A 104 -17.71 -7.76 12.11
N GLN A 105 -17.25 -9.01 12.00
CA GLN A 105 -16.67 -9.55 10.79
C GLN A 105 -17.60 -10.61 10.18
N VAL A 106 -18.11 -10.32 8.99
CA VAL A 106 -19.05 -11.17 8.27
C VAL A 106 -18.39 -11.72 7.00
N PRO A 107 -18.47 -13.03 6.72
CA PRO A 107 -17.98 -13.59 5.48
C PRO A 107 -18.68 -12.98 4.25
N HIS A 108 -17.93 -12.72 3.18
CA HIS A 108 -18.46 -12.12 1.95
C HIS A 108 -19.69 -12.85 1.39
N CYS A 109 -19.72 -14.18 1.46
CA CYS A 109 -20.83 -14.99 0.98
C CYS A 109 -22.16 -14.76 1.73
N GLU A 110 -22.10 -14.21 2.94
CA GLU A 110 -23.26 -13.93 3.80
C GLU A 110 -23.73 -12.45 3.68
N LEU A 111 -22.96 -11.60 2.98
CA LEU A 111 -23.28 -10.19 2.75
C LEU A 111 -24.13 -9.94 1.48
N LYS A 112 -24.62 -10.99 0.82
CA LYS A 112 -25.39 -10.90 -0.44
C LYS A 112 -26.66 -10.07 -0.36
N CYS A 113 -27.18 -9.84 0.85
CA CYS A 113 -28.35 -8.98 1.09
C CYS A 113 -28.04 -7.49 0.94
N LEU A 114 -26.76 -7.09 0.88
CA LEU A 114 -26.33 -5.71 0.79
C LEU A 114 -26.02 -5.28 -0.65
N PRO A 115 -26.28 -4.02 -1.01
CA PRO A 115 -25.66 -3.39 -2.16
C PRO A 115 -24.13 -3.54 -2.14
N ILE A 116 -23.53 -3.82 -3.30
CA ILE A 116 -22.09 -4.11 -3.45
C ILE A 116 -21.21 -3.00 -2.84
N VAL A 117 -21.61 -1.73 -2.97
CA VAL A 117 -20.88 -0.59 -2.40
C VAL A 117 -20.74 -0.69 -0.88
N TYR A 118 -21.76 -1.20 -0.18
CA TYR A 118 -21.72 -1.38 1.27
C TYR A 118 -20.91 -2.60 1.67
N ILE A 119 -20.90 -3.66 0.85
CA ILE A 119 -19.99 -4.79 1.01
C ILE A 119 -18.53 -4.30 0.95
N GLU A 120 -18.18 -3.53 -0.09
CA GLU A 120 -16.84 -2.95 -0.25
C GLU A 120 -16.46 -2.00 0.91
N MET A 121 -17.43 -1.33 1.55
CA MET A 121 -17.20 -0.52 2.75
C MET A 121 -16.84 -1.38 3.97
N LEU A 122 -17.56 -2.47 4.20
CA LEU A 122 -17.27 -3.39 5.29
C LEU A 122 -15.92 -4.07 5.08
N GLU A 123 -15.62 -4.52 3.86
CA GLU A 123 -14.31 -5.07 3.51
C GLU A 123 -13.18 -4.08 3.73
N ALA A 124 -13.35 -2.82 3.30
CA ALA A 124 -12.35 -1.78 3.54
C ALA A 124 -12.14 -1.54 5.04
N ARG A 125 -13.21 -1.60 5.85
CA ARG A 125 -13.14 -1.53 7.32
C ARG A 125 -12.39 -2.72 7.92
N TYR A 126 -12.58 -3.92 7.39
CA TYR A 126 -11.88 -5.14 7.83
C TYR A 126 -10.39 -5.05 7.58
N ILE A 127 -9.99 -4.62 6.37
CA ILE A 127 -8.58 -4.37 6.02
C ILE A 127 -7.98 -3.31 6.97
N LEU A 128 -8.71 -2.21 7.20
CA LEU A 128 -8.25 -1.12 8.04
C LEU A 128 -8.09 -1.52 9.52
N ARG A 129 -8.77 -2.58 10.00
CA ARG A 129 -8.80 -2.95 11.42
C ARG A 129 -7.41 -3.17 12.00
N GLN A 130 -6.49 -3.76 11.25
CA GLN A 130 -5.11 -4.02 11.69
C GLN A 130 -4.29 -2.74 11.86
N LYS A 131 -4.73 -1.63 11.26
CA LYS A 131 -4.05 -0.33 11.24
C LYS A 131 -4.88 0.76 11.93
N SER A 132 -5.87 0.36 12.72
CA SER A 132 -6.77 1.30 13.41
C SER A 132 -6.82 1.03 14.89
N GLU A 133 -6.81 2.10 15.67
CA GLU A 133 -7.18 2.10 17.07
C GLU A 133 -8.65 2.46 17.21
N LEU A 134 -9.35 1.71 18.05
CA LEU A 134 -10.72 1.99 18.43
C LEU A 134 -10.72 2.44 19.88
N LYS A 135 -11.19 3.66 20.14
CA LYS A 135 -11.42 4.15 21.50
C LYS A 135 -12.89 3.91 21.84
N LEU A 136 -13.13 3.01 22.79
CA LEU A 136 -14.47 2.70 23.26
C LEU A 136 -14.76 3.49 24.55
N SER A 137 -15.82 4.29 24.55
CA SER A 137 -16.42 4.74 25.80
C SER A 137 -17.13 3.58 26.48
N VAL A 138 -17.50 3.77 27.75
CA VAL A 138 -18.31 2.82 28.52
C VAL A 138 -19.54 2.41 27.74
N GLU A 139 -20.27 3.36 27.18
CA GLU A 139 -21.51 3.11 26.44
C GLU A 139 -21.26 2.34 25.14
N ASN A 140 -20.17 2.64 24.45
CA ASN A 140 -19.78 1.87 23.26
C ASN A 140 -19.37 0.44 23.60
N ILE A 141 -18.84 0.17 24.80
CA ILE A 141 -18.57 -1.20 25.29
C ILE A 141 -19.89 -1.96 25.45
N TYR A 142 -20.89 -1.33 26.08
CA TYR A 142 -22.22 -1.94 26.25
C TYR A 142 -22.96 -2.17 24.93
N ASP A 143 -22.74 -1.33 23.92
CA ASP A 143 -23.29 -1.51 22.57
C ASP A 143 -22.48 -2.48 21.69
N GLN A 144 -21.39 -3.09 22.19
CA GLN A 144 -20.63 -4.06 21.41
C GLN A 144 -21.48 -5.30 21.08
N PRO A 145 -21.49 -5.74 19.80
CA PRO A 145 -22.15 -6.98 19.40
C PRO A 145 -21.51 -8.19 20.08
N LEU A 146 -22.34 -9.15 20.51
CA LEU A 146 -21.88 -10.42 21.09
C LEU A 146 -21.48 -11.43 20.00
N PHE A 147 -22.16 -11.38 18.86
CA PHE A 147 -21.97 -12.32 17.75
C PHE A 147 -21.18 -11.70 16.61
N ARG A 148 -20.36 -12.51 15.94
CA ARG A 148 -19.45 -12.09 14.86
C ARG A 148 -18.45 -10.98 15.25
N ASN A 149 -18.32 -10.67 16.54
CA ASN A 149 -17.34 -9.72 17.04
C ASN A 149 -15.96 -10.40 17.12
N PRO A 150 -14.93 -9.87 16.45
CA PRO A 150 -13.59 -10.46 16.50
C PRO A 150 -12.91 -10.41 17.86
N GLU A 151 -13.39 -9.58 18.81
CA GLU A 151 -12.89 -9.55 20.19
C GLU A 151 -13.53 -10.64 21.07
N ILE A 152 -14.66 -11.22 20.65
CA ILE A 152 -15.38 -12.27 21.37
C ILE A 152 -15.29 -13.58 20.57
N VAL A 153 -14.30 -14.40 20.88
CA VAL A 153 -13.99 -15.64 20.16
C VAL A 153 -14.01 -16.86 21.07
N LEU A 154 -14.59 -17.95 20.57
CA LEU A 154 -14.52 -19.28 21.21
C LEU A 154 -13.68 -20.19 20.33
N LYS A 155 -12.55 -20.69 20.87
CA LYS A 155 -11.60 -21.55 20.14
C LYS A 155 -11.19 -20.92 18.79
N ASP A 156 -10.78 -19.65 18.83
CA ASP A 156 -10.36 -18.84 17.67
C ASP A 156 -11.41 -18.64 16.57
N LYS A 157 -12.70 -18.91 16.87
CA LYS A 157 -13.81 -18.70 15.94
C LYS A 157 -14.82 -17.71 16.52
N SER A 158 -15.28 -16.81 15.65
CA SER A 158 -16.37 -15.89 15.96
C SER A 158 -17.66 -16.67 16.27
N ILE A 159 -18.38 -16.26 17.31
CA ILE A 159 -19.61 -16.91 17.73
C ILE A 159 -20.79 -16.45 16.86
N LEU A 160 -21.71 -17.36 16.53
CA LEU A 160 -23.00 -17.04 15.91
C LEU A 160 -24.06 -18.03 16.38
N TRP A 161 -25.00 -17.57 17.21
CA TRP A 161 -26.10 -18.39 17.74
C TRP A 161 -27.45 -17.73 17.43
N TYR A 162 -28.17 -18.31 16.47
CA TYR A 162 -29.44 -17.75 15.98
C TYR A 162 -30.55 -17.74 17.03
N ASP A 163 -30.56 -18.71 17.95
CA ASP A 163 -31.53 -18.77 19.03
C ASP A 163 -31.37 -17.59 20.01
N PHE A 164 -30.14 -17.21 20.34
CA PHE A 164 -29.86 -16.02 21.15
C PHE A 164 -30.24 -14.73 20.42
N ILE A 165 -29.87 -14.61 19.14
CA ILE A 165 -30.20 -13.43 18.32
C ILE A 165 -31.73 -13.27 18.20
N ASN A 166 -32.45 -14.35 17.93
CA ASN A 166 -33.92 -14.33 17.80
C ASN A 166 -34.62 -14.05 19.14
N ALA A 167 -33.97 -14.39 20.28
CA ALA A 167 -34.42 -14.01 21.62
C ALA A 167 -34.13 -12.54 21.97
N GLY A 168 -33.50 -11.77 21.06
CA GLY A 168 -33.15 -10.37 21.27
C GLY A 168 -31.85 -10.16 22.05
N ILE A 169 -31.09 -11.21 22.32
CA ILE A 169 -29.75 -11.12 22.93
C ILE A 169 -28.77 -10.85 21.81
N ILE A 170 -28.29 -9.61 21.66
CA ILE A 170 -27.51 -9.20 20.49
C ILE A 170 -26.21 -8.48 20.87
N THR A 171 -26.30 -7.57 21.83
CA THR A 171 -25.22 -6.71 22.33
C THR A 171 -24.94 -6.96 23.81
N LEU A 172 -23.81 -6.47 24.30
CA LEU A 172 -23.39 -6.67 25.68
C LEU A 172 -24.43 -6.17 26.70
N LYS A 173 -25.12 -5.06 26.43
CA LYS A 173 -26.17 -4.54 27.32
C LYS A 173 -27.35 -5.50 27.50
N ASP A 174 -27.62 -6.38 26.54
CA ASP A 174 -28.77 -7.29 26.57
C ASP A 174 -28.56 -8.44 27.58
N ILE A 175 -27.31 -8.67 27.99
CA ILE A 175 -26.94 -9.64 29.03
C ILE A 175 -26.53 -8.97 30.35
N CYS A 176 -26.75 -7.66 30.49
CA CYS A 176 -26.40 -6.90 31.68
C CYS A 176 -27.64 -6.34 32.36
N TYR A 177 -27.53 -6.06 33.66
CA TYR A 177 -28.59 -5.34 34.36
C TYR A 177 -28.68 -3.88 33.89
N GLU A 178 -29.90 -3.34 33.86
CA GLU A 178 -30.14 -1.93 33.48
C GLU A 178 -29.92 -0.96 34.64
N VAL A 179 -30.12 -1.42 35.88
CA VAL A 179 -30.19 -0.57 37.08
C VAL A 179 -29.11 -0.88 38.12
N LYS A 180 -28.34 -1.95 37.93
CA LYS A 180 -27.19 -2.32 38.77
C LYS A 180 -26.05 -2.85 37.89
N THR A 181 -24.83 -2.89 38.41
CA THR A 181 -23.70 -3.45 37.68
C THR A 181 -23.75 -4.98 37.64
N GLY A 182 -23.10 -5.56 36.64
CA GLY A 182 -22.98 -7.00 36.46
C GLY A 182 -23.90 -7.63 35.41
N PHE A 183 -23.64 -8.91 35.14
CA PHE A 183 -24.35 -9.73 34.17
C PHE A 183 -25.66 -10.29 34.73
N LEU A 184 -26.61 -10.55 33.83
CA LEU A 184 -27.87 -11.22 34.14
C LEU A 184 -27.62 -12.66 34.64
N PRO A 185 -28.47 -13.17 35.54
CA PRO A 185 -28.35 -14.53 36.04
C PRO A 185 -28.82 -15.54 34.99
N ASP A 186 -28.36 -16.78 35.12
CA ASP A 186 -28.69 -17.89 34.21
C ASP A 186 -30.20 -18.03 33.95
N CYS A 187 -31.02 -17.89 34.99
CA CYS A 187 -32.47 -18.00 34.87
C CYS A 187 -33.08 -16.96 33.92
N ALA A 188 -32.56 -15.73 33.90
CA ALA A 188 -33.07 -14.67 33.04
C ALA A 188 -32.78 -14.97 31.56
N ILE A 189 -31.56 -15.43 31.25
CA ILE A 189 -31.17 -15.79 29.89
C ILE A 189 -31.97 -17.00 29.37
N VAL A 190 -32.19 -17.99 30.24
CA VAL A 190 -33.02 -19.15 29.92
C VAL A 190 -34.46 -18.72 29.61
N GLU A 191 -35.05 -17.85 30.43
CA GLU A 191 -36.40 -17.32 30.22
C GLU A 191 -36.52 -16.57 28.89
N MET A 192 -35.56 -15.68 28.58
CA MET A 192 -35.53 -14.93 27.31
C MET A 192 -35.56 -15.87 26.10
N ILE A 193 -34.78 -16.95 26.14
CA ILE A 193 -34.72 -17.92 25.03
C ILE A 193 -35.97 -18.79 24.98
N GLN A 194 -36.47 -19.27 26.12
CA GLN A 194 -37.67 -20.11 26.18
C GLN A 194 -38.93 -19.38 25.73
N ASN A 195 -39.01 -18.06 25.93
CA ASN A 195 -40.11 -17.23 25.43
C ASN A 195 -40.22 -17.24 23.89
N VAL A 196 -39.14 -17.55 23.18
CA VAL A 196 -39.12 -17.69 21.72
C VAL A 196 -39.07 -19.16 21.29
N PHE A 197 -38.42 -20.01 22.09
CA PHE A 197 -38.20 -21.43 21.83
C PHE A 197 -38.62 -22.28 23.03
N GLU A 198 -39.91 -22.61 23.12
CA GLU A 198 -40.52 -23.29 24.29
C GLU A 198 -39.76 -24.57 24.73
N ASN A 199 -39.20 -25.32 23.79
CA ASN A 199 -38.50 -26.59 24.05
C ASN A 199 -36.96 -26.46 24.11
N ALA A 200 -36.43 -25.27 24.39
CA ALA A 200 -34.98 -25.08 24.50
C ALA A 200 -34.37 -25.88 25.66
N ASN A 201 -33.25 -26.57 25.40
CA ASN A 201 -32.52 -27.31 26.43
C ASN A 201 -31.82 -26.33 27.39
N VAL A 202 -32.35 -26.23 28.61
CA VAL A 202 -31.88 -25.33 29.67
C VAL A 202 -30.39 -25.50 29.94
N LYS A 203 -29.90 -26.74 30.10
CA LYS A 203 -28.49 -26.99 30.41
C LYS A 203 -27.59 -26.46 29.29
N ASN A 204 -27.94 -26.73 28.03
CA ASN A 204 -27.19 -26.25 26.87
C ASN A 204 -27.22 -24.72 26.74
N VAL A 205 -28.31 -24.05 27.14
CA VAL A 205 -28.37 -22.59 27.16
C VAL A 205 -27.42 -22.02 28.21
N ILE A 206 -27.44 -22.57 29.43
CA ILE A 206 -26.56 -22.14 30.53
C ILE A 206 -25.09 -22.35 30.16
N ASP A 207 -24.74 -23.55 29.68
CA ASP A 207 -23.37 -23.87 29.28
C ASP A 207 -22.85 -22.89 28.21
N ARG A 208 -23.69 -22.57 27.20
CA ARG A 208 -23.35 -21.59 26.16
C ARG A 208 -23.25 -20.17 26.71
N TYR A 209 -24.13 -19.77 27.61
CA TYR A 209 -24.08 -18.45 28.24
C TYR A 209 -22.79 -18.26 29.06
N HIS A 210 -22.40 -19.26 29.85
CA HIS A 210 -21.12 -19.22 30.58
C HIS A 210 -19.93 -19.19 29.62
N CYS A 211 -19.95 -19.98 28.55
CA CYS A 211 -18.92 -19.90 27.51
C CYS A 211 -18.84 -18.49 26.89
N LEU A 212 -19.98 -17.85 26.65
CA LEU A 212 -20.04 -16.49 26.11
C LEU A 212 -19.42 -15.48 27.08
N ILE A 213 -19.79 -15.51 28.37
CA ILE A 213 -19.18 -14.64 29.38
C ILE A 213 -17.66 -14.85 29.45
N CYS A 214 -17.20 -16.10 29.42
CA CYS A 214 -15.77 -16.40 29.42
C CYS A 214 -15.03 -15.85 28.19
N ALA A 215 -15.70 -15.78 27.03
CA ALA A 215 -15.13 -15.26 25.79
C ALA A 215 -15.07 -13.72 25.73
N ILE A 216 -15.78 -13.01 26.61
CA ILE A 216 -15.74 -11.53 26.66
C ILE A 216 -14.38 -11.07 27.22
N PRO A 217 -13.74 -10.04 26.62
CA PRO A 217 -12.50 -9.46 27.13
C PRO A 217 -12.57 -9.05 28.61
N ASP A 218 -11.47 -9.24 29.33
CA ASP A 218 -11.39 -8.94 30.78
C ASP A 218 -11.68 -7.48 31.09
N ASP A 219 -11.16 -6.56 30.28
CA ASP A 219 -11.42 -5.12 30.44
C ASP A 219 -12.91 -4.80 30.34
N TRP A 220 -13.64 -5.44 29.41
CA TRP A 220 -15.09 -5.22 29.25
C TRP A 220 -15.87 -5.82 30.43
N LYS A 221 -15.46 -7.00 30.92
CA LYS A 221 -16.05 -7.59 32.13
C LYS A 221 -15.84 -6.69 33.35
N GLN A 222 -14.67 -6.08 33.48
CA GLN A 222 -14.39 -5.12 34.54
C GLN A 222 -15.32 -3.91 34.43
N THR A 223 -15.45 -3.32 33.24
CA THR A 223 -16.39 -2.21 32.99
C THR A 223 -17.82 -2.57 33.38
N VAL A 224 -18.30 -3.75 33.00
CA VAL A 224 -19.67 -4.22 33.34
C VAL A 224 -19.86 -4.36 34.86
N GLN A 225 -18.80 -4.71 35.60
CA GLN A 225 -18.84 -4.86 37.05
C GLN A 225 -18.73 -3.53 37.80
N SER A 226 -18.02 -2.54 37.24
CA SER A 226 -17.73 -1.26 37.90
C SER A 226 -18.66 -0.11 37.51
N GLU A 227 -19.22 -0.12 36.30
CA GLU A 227 -19.89 1.06 35.72
C GLU A 227 -21.27 0.72 35.16
N LEU A 228 -22.22 1.65 35.32
CA LEU A 228 -23.56 1.55 34.76
C LEU A 228 -23.63 2.24 33.39
N HIS A 229 -24.34 1.63 32.45
CA HIS A 229 -24.58 2.26 31.16
C HIS A 229 -25.73 3.26 31.23
N HIS A 230 -25.58 4.41 30.55
CA HIS A 230 -26.61 5.45 30.50
C HIS A 230 -27.31 5.47 29.14
N ARG A 231 -28.63 5.20 29.11
CA ARG A 231 -29.42 5.13 27.86
C ARG A 231 -29.35 6.41 27.01
N ASN A 232 -29.30 7.57 27.67
CA ASN A 232 -29.33 8.90 27.04
C ASN A 232 -27.94 9.46 26.72
N ALA A 233 -26.86 8.71 26.94
CA ALA A 233 -25.53 9.16 26.58
C ALA A 233 -25.40 9.31 25.06
N LYS A 234 -24.64 10.31 24.64
CA LYS A 234 -24.27 10.48 23.24
C LYS A 234 -23.28 9.37 22.87
N ARG A 235 -23.61 8.61 21.82
CA ARG A 235 -22.76 7.54 21.29
C ARG A 235 -21.91 8.10 20.16
N THR A 236 -20.59 8.03 20.30
CA THR A 236 -19.64 8.44 19.24
C THR A 236 -18.74 7.27 18.90
N ILE A 237 -18.54 6.97 17.62
CA ILE A 237 -17.64 5.89 17.20
C ILE A 237 -16.30 6.51 16.82
N ASP A 238 -15.33 6.42 17.72
CA ASP A 238 -14.03 7.08 17.55
C ASP A 238 -12.99 6.11 16.98
N ILE A 239 -12.92 6.08 15.64
CA ILE A 239 -11.92 5.30 14.89
C ILE A 239 -10.75 6.19 14.50
N SER A 240 -9.57 5.84 14.98
CA SER A 240 -8.30 6.48 14.60
C SER A 240 -7.47 5.52 13.75
N VAL A 241 -7.01 5.99 12.58
CA VAL A 241 -6.09 5.26 11.70
C VAL A 241 -4.66 5.60 12.08
N ILE A 242 -3.83 4.59 12.33
CA ILE A 242 -2.41 4.77 12.59
C ILE A 242 -1.68 4.86 11.24
N ILE A 243 -1.07 6.00 10.95
CA ILE A 243 -0.23 6.21 9.76
C ILE A 243 1.13 6.70 10.25
N ASN A 244 2.20 5.95 9.94
CA ASN A 244 3.56 6.24 10.41
C ASN A 244 3.64 6.45 11.93
N HIS A 245 3.01 5.56 12.71
CA HIS A 245 2.91 5.64 14.17
C HIS A 245 2.16 6.86 14.73
N VAL A 246 1.49 7.64 13.88
CA VAL A 246 0.66 8.78 14.31
C VAL A 246 -0.82 8.46 14.11
N PRO A 247 -1.67 8.59 15.15
CA PRO A 247 -3.10 8.38 15.02
C PRO A 247 -3.77 9.57 14.32
N PHE A 248 -4.65 9.27 13.37
CA PHE A 248 -5.49 10.25 12.69
C PHE A 248 -6.95 9.82 12.72
N GLU A 249 -7.84 10.71 13.14
CA GLU A 249 -9.28 10.44 13.11
C GLU A 249 -9.76 10.13 11.69
N LEU A 250 -10.48 9.02 11.53
CA LEU A 250 -10.95 8.53 10.24
C LEU A 250 -11.76 9.59 9.44
N PRO A 251 -12.69 10.37 10.04
CA PRO A 251 -13.41 11.41 9.32
C PRO A 251 -12.52 12.49 8.70
N LEU A 252 -11.41 12.83 9.38
CA LEU A 252 -10.45 13.87 8.98
C LEU A 252 -9.44 13.38 7.93
N CYS A 253 -9.28 12.07 7.78
CA CYS A 253 -8.37 11.50 6.79
C CYS A 253 -8.78 11.86 5.34
N THR A 254 -7.79 12.18 4.51
CA THR A 254 -8.00 12.38 3.07
C THR A 254 -7.93 11.04 2.35
N VAL A 255 -8.55 10.95 1.16
CA VAL A 255 -8.44 9.75 0.31
C VAL A 255 -6.98 9.43 0.00
N LYS A 256 -6.11 10.45 -0.17
CA LYS A 256 -4.68 10.24 -0.43
C LYS A 256 -3.99 9.57 0.76
N LYS A 257 -4.28 10.01 1.99
CA LYS A 257 -3.73 9.40 3.22
C LYS A 257 -4.18 7.95 3.36
N LEU A 258 -5.49 7.69 3.22
CA LEU A 258 -6.05 6.33 3.32
C LEU A 258 -5.51 5.41 2.23
N TYR A 259 -5.38 5.91 1.00
CA TYR A 259 -4.81 5.16 -0.11
C TYR A 259 -3.36 4.74 0.15
N ASN A 260 -2.52 5.67 0.61
CA ASN A 260 -1.12 5.35 0.93
C ASN A 260 -1.04 4.32 2.06
N CYS A 261 -1.84 4.48 3.13
CA CYS A 261 -1.90 3.52 4.23
C CYS A 261 -2.27 2.10 3.77
N LEU A 262 -3.19 1.97 2.81
CA LEU A 262 -3.56 0.68 2.22
C LEU A 262 -2.52 0.14 1.22
N LEU A 263 -1.79 1.03 0.55
CA LEU A 263 -0.74 0.63 -0.39
C LEU A 263 0.43 -0.05 0.31
N ASP A 264 0.77 0.37 1.52
CA ASP A 264 1.93 -0.13 2.26
C ASP A 264 1.93 -1.66 2.44
N ASP A 265 0.75 -2.32 2.42
CA ASP A 265 0.63 -3.78 2.55
C ASP A 265 0.94 -4.55 1.26
N ILE A 266 0.83 -3.88 0.11
CA ILE A 266 0.96 -4.53 -1.21
C ILE A 266 2.23 -4.13 -1.95
N CYS A 267 2.78 -2.95 -1.62
CA CYS A 267 4.03 -2.44 -2.15
C CYS A 267 5.18 -3.40 -1.85
N LYS A 268 6.09 -3.53 -2.82
CA LYS A 268 7.32 -4.32 -2.66
C LYS A 268 8.52 -3.48 -3.05
N ASP A 269 9.66 -3.77 -2.43
CA ASP A 269 10.91 -3.13 -2.82
C ASP A 269 11.38 -3.63 -4.19
N PRO A 270 12.06 -2.76 -4.97
CA PRO A 270 12.63 -3.18 -6.24
C PRO A 270 13.75 -4.22 -6.05
N CYS A 271 13.64 -5.38 -6.70
CA CYS A 271 14.63 -6.47 -6.56
C CYS A 271 16.05 -6.08 -6.98
N GLY A 272 16.20 -5.17 -7.95
CA GLY A 272 17.53 -4.75 -8.43
C GLY A 272 18.33 -3.93 -7.41
N VAL A 273 17.68 -3.41 -6.37
CA VAL A 273 18.29 -2.48 -5.39
C VAL A 273 19.24 -3.19 -4.44
N GLU A 274 18.96 -4.44 -4.05
CA GLU A 274 19.83 -5.18 -3.12
C GLU A 274 21.24 -5.31 -3.68
N MET A 275 21.36 -5.55 -4.99
CA MET A 275 22.64 -5.58 -5.69
C MET A 275 23.40 -4.27 -5.55
N TRP A 276 22.73 -3.12 -5.70
CA TRP A 276 23.36 -1.80 -5.56
C TRP A 276 23.78 -1.50 -4.13
N LYS A 277 22.94 -1.84 -3.15
CA LYS A 277 23.28 -1.70 -1.73
C LYS A 277 24.55 -2.47 -1.38
N THR A 278 24.69 -3.70 -1.86
CA THR A 278 25.89 -4.52 -1.60
C THR A 278 27.13 -4.00 -2.33
N LEU A 279 27.00 -3.61 -3.61
CA LEU A 279 28.15 -3.17 -4.41
C LEU A 279 28.72 -1.83 -3.96
N PHE A 280 27.87 -0.88 -3.60
CA PHE A 280 28.26 0.51 -3.33
C PHE A 280 28.08 0.94 -1.87
N ASN A 281 27.67 0.02 -0.98
CA ASN A 281 27.37 0.31 0.43
C ASN A 281 26.40 1.50 0.62
N ILE A 282 25.34 1.51 -0.19
CA ILE A 282 24.32 2.58 -0.24
C ILE A 282 23.30 2.42 0.89
N ASP A 283 23.03 3.49 1.63
CA ASP A 283 21.96 3.54 2.62
C ASP A 283 20.58 3.86 2.01
N ASP A 284 19.52 3.73 2.79
CA ASP A 284 18.15 3.95 2.31
C ASP A 284 17.86 5.42 1.92
N ASN A 285 18.57 6.38 2.52
CA ASN A 285 18.38 7.79 2.23
C ASN A 285 18.98 8.16 0.87
N ASP A 286 20.21 7.71 0.61
CA ASP A 286 20.88 7.86 -0.68
C ASP A 286 20.10 7.16 -1.80
N LEU A 287 19.59 5.97 -1.53
CA LEU A 287 18.73 5.24 -2.47
C LEU A 287 17.45 6.02 -2.83
N SER A 288 16.77 6.59 -1.84
CA SER A 288 15.59 7.42 -2.07
C SER A 288 15.92 8.63 -2.96
N GLN A 289 17.08 9.24 -2.74
CA GLN A 289 17.55 10.35 -3.56
C GLN A 289 17.93 9.92 -4.99
N MET A 290 18.50 8.73 -5.17
CA MET A 290 18.75 8.13 -6.50
C MET A 290 17.45 8.02 -7.30
N TRP A 291 16.39 7.49 -6.68
CA TRP A 291 15.08 7.38 -7.31
C TRP A 291 14.45 8.73 -7.63
N CYS A 292 14.62 9.72 -6.75
CA CYS A 292 14.21 11.10 -7.02
C CYS A 292 14.95 11.68 -8.23
N ASN A 293 16.26 11.41 -8.36
CA ASN A 293 17.09 11.87 -9.47
C ASN A 293 16.66 11.29 -10.82
N VAL A 294 16.09 10.09 -10.87
CA VAL A 294 15.52 9.52 -12.11
C VAL A 294 14.36 10.36 -12.64
N ASN A 295 13.47 10.80 -11.75
CA ASN A 295 12.19 11.40 -12.11
C ASN A 295 12.18 12.94 -12.08
N LEU A 296 13.27 13.57 -12.51
CA LEU A 296 13.37 15.04 -12.58
C LEU A 296 12.59 15.60 -13.77
N PHE A 297 11.85 16.70 -13.57
CA PHE A 297 10.90 17.21 -14.57
C PHE A 297 11.54 17.70 -15.88
N TRP A 298 12.81 18.12 -15.83
CA TRP A 298 13.57 18.58 -16.99
C TRP A 298 14.26 17.46 -17.76
N LYS A 299 14.27 16.22 -17.25
CA LYS A 299 14.89 15.10 -17.97
C LYS A 299 14.00 14.66 -19.15
N PRO A 300 14.56 14.51 -20.36
CA PRO A 300 13.85 13.88 -21.47
C PRO A 300 13.37 12.47 -21.10
N ALA A 301 12.20 12.07 -21.60
CA ALA A 301 11.59 10.77 -21.27
C ALA A 301 12.52 9.56 -21.51
N LYS A 302 13.35 9.62 -22.56
CA LYS A 302 14.32 8.55 -22.87
C LYS A 302 15.44 8.43 -21.83
N PHE A 303 15.80 9.53 -21.16
CA PHE A 303 16.82 9.53 -20.11
C PHE A 303 16.22 8.98 -18.82
N ILE A 304 14.99 9.40 -18.49
CA ILE A 304 14.22 8.83 -17.37
C ILE A 304 14.07 7.32 -17.54
N GLU A 305 13.68 6.86 -18.73
CA GLU A 305 13.52 5.43 -19.02
C GLU A 305 14.83 4.66 -18.84
N LEU A 306 15.96 5.21 -19.32
CA LEU A 306 17.26 4.57 -19.18
C LEU A 306 17.70 4.51 -17.71
N ASP A 307 17.71 5.64 -17.01
CA ASP A 307 18.12 5.71 -15.61
C ASP A 307 17.23 4.81 -14.72
N TYR A 308 15.92 4.76 -15.00
CA TYR A 308 14.99 3.84 -14.34
C TYR A 308 15.41 2.38 -14.56
N LYS A 309 15.75 2.00 -15.80
CA LYS A 309 16.19 0.62 -16.10
C LYS A 309 17.55 0.28 -15.49
N ILE A 310 18.45 1.26 -15.35
CA ILE A 310 19.73 1.09 -14.66
C ILE A 310 19.49 0.79 -13.18
N LEU A 311 18.73 1.63 -12.47
CA LEU A 311 18.45 1.41 -11.06
C LEU A 311 17.68 0.12 -10.79
N HIS A 312 16.75 -0.26 -11.67
CA HIS A 312 16.07 -1.57 -11.58
C HIS A 312 16.94 -2.76 -12.03
N ASN A 313 18.15 -2.51 -12.56
CA ASN A 313 19.00 -3.51 -13.19
C ASN A 313 18.24 -4.38 -14.22
N CYS A 314 17.39 -3.75 -15.03
CA CYS A 314 16.53 -4.45 -16.00
C CYS A 314 16.89 -4.17 -17.46
N ILE A 315 18.08 -3.58 -17.71
CA ILE A 315 18.68 -3.54 -19.05
C ILE A 315 19.16 -4.94 -19.44
N PHE A 316 18.86 -5.35 -20.68
CA PHE A 316 19.35 -6.60 -21.25
C PHE A 316 20.79 -6.47 -21.76
N THR A 317 21.70 -7.04 -21.00
CA THR A 317 23.14 -7.19 -21.33
C THR A 317 23.39 -8.53 -22.02
N LYS A 318 24.53 -8.72 -22.69
CA LYS A 318 24.87 -10.00 -23.35
C LYS A 318 24.96 -11.15 -22.35
N SER A 319 25.50 -10.91 -21.15
CA SER A 319 25.42 -11.86 -20.03
C SER A 319 23.98 -12.30 -19.70
N LYS A 320 23.02 -11.37 -19.69
CA LYS A 320 21.59 -11.70 -19.49
C LYS A 320 21.00 -12.42 -20.70
N PHE A 321 21.37 -12.05 -21.93
CA PHE A 321 20.91 -12.75 -23.15
C PHE A 321 21.38 -14.21 -23.18
N LYS A 322 22.64 -14.48 -22.85
CA LYS A 322 23.17 -15.85 -22.74
C LYS A 322 22.43 -16.65 -21.66
N ARG A 323 22.20 -16.04 -20.49
CA ARG A 323 21.45 -16.69 -19.39
C ARG A 323 20.02 -17.08 -19.76
N ILE A 324 19.35 -16.32 -20.64
CA ILE A 324 18.00 -16.64 -21.12
C ILE A 324 18.00 -17.44 -22.44
N GLY A 325 19.16 -17.85 -22.95
CA GLY A 325 19.29 -18.64 -24.17
C GLY A 325 19.04 -17.88 -25.47
N TRP A 326 19.19 -16.55 -25.48
CA TRP A 326 19.02 -15.71 -26.67
C TRP A 326 20.33 -15.43 -27.43
N SER A 327 21.47 -15.72 -26.82
CA SER A 327 22.81 -15.54 -27.40
C SER A 327 23.71 -16.70 -26.96
N ASP A 328 24.61 -17.14 -27.82
CA ASP A 328 25.58 -18.20 -27.50
C ASP A 328 26.78 -17.66 -26.70
N ASP A 329 27.10 -16.36 -26.89
CA ASP A 329 28.14 -15.64 -26.18
C ASP A 329 27.58 -14.54 -25.26
N ASP A 330 28.40 -14.15 -24.29
CA ASP A 330 28.19 -13.07 -23.33
C ASP A 330 29.22 -11.94 -23.48
N LEU A 331 30.00 -11.95 -24.56
CA LEU A 331 31.04 -10.96 -24.79
C LEU A 331 30.42 -9.62 -25.19
N CYS A 332 31.10 -8.53 -24.85
CA CYS A 332 30.69 -7.18 -25.22
C CYS A 332 30.82 -6.98 -26.73
N ASP A 333 29.73 -6.58 -27.40
CA ASP A 333 29.76 -6.31 -28.85
C ASP A 333 30.61 -5.08 -29.20
N VAL A 334 30.99 -4.27 -28.20
CA VAL A 334 31.78 -3.05 -28.39
C VAL A 334 33.28 -3.33 -28.33
N CYS A 335 33.79 -3.94 -27.25
CA CYS A 335 35.23 -4.24 -27.12
C CYS A 335 35.61 -5.65 -27.58
N GLY A 336 34.65 -6.60 -27.60
CA GLY A 336 34.87 -7.99 -28.00
C GLY A 336 35.72 -8.84 -27.04
N SER A 337 36.21 -8.27 -25.93
CA SER A 337 37.20 -8.92 -25.05
C SER A 337 36.63 -9.43 -23.72
N GLU A 338 35.68 -8.70 -23.13
CA GLU A 338 35.15 -9.00 -21.79
C GLU A 338 33.66 -9.33 -21.80
N ILE A 339 33.17 -9.92 -20.70
CA ILE A 339 31.75 -10.21 -20.49
C ILE A 339 30.98 -8.90 -20.32
N GLU A 340 29.91 -8.70 -21.11
CA GLU A 340 29.04 -7.53 -20.95
C GLU A 340 28.04 -7.77 -19.82
N ASP A 341 28.35 -7.28 -18.63
CA ASP A 341 27.37 -7.00 -17.58
C ASP A 341 27.01 -5.51 -17.52
N LEU A 342 26.21 -5.08 -16.53
CA LEU A 342 25.79 -3.68 -16.46
C LEU A 342 26.96 -2.73 -16.13
N LEU A 343 27.92 -3.18 -15.31
CA LEU A 343 29.08 -2.37 -14.94
C LEU A 343 30.03 -2.24 -16.12
N HIS A 344 30.31 -3.34 -16.83
CA HIS A 344 31.10 -3.29 -18.06
C HIS A 344 30.45 -2.38 -19.11
N MET A 345 29.14 -2.50 -19.30
CA MET A 345 28.40 -1.70 -20.28
C MET A 345 28.54 -0.17 -20.08
N PHE A 346 28.62 0.31 -18.84
CA PHE A 346 28.63 1.74 -18.53
C PHE A 346 29.93 2.27 -17.95
N ILE A 347 30.81 1.41 -17.41
CA ILE A 347 31.99 1.81 -16.63
C ILE A 347 33.24 1.09 -17.15
N ASN A 348 33.27 -0.24 -17.08
CA ASN A 348 34.54 -0.98 -17.19
C ASN A 348 35.01 -1.26 -18.63
N CYS A 349 34.20 -0.93 -19.64
CA CYS A 349 34.60 -1.16 -21.03
C CYS A 349 35.79 -0.27 -21.42
N ASP A 350 36.89 -0.87 -21.89
CA ASP A 350 38.11 -0.17 -22.33
C ASP A 350 37.82 0.92 -23.37
N GLU A 351 36.84 0.67 -24.24
CA GLU A 351 36.36 1.58 -25.27
C GLU A 351 35.63 2.83 -24.70
N LEU A 352 35.49 2.94 -23.38
CA LEU A 352 34.95 4.11 -22.68
C LEU A 352 36.01 4.93 -21.95
N LEU A 353 37.26 4.45 -21.88
CA LEU A 353 38.32 5.06 -21.06
C LEU A 353 38.56 6.54 -21.41
N GLU A 354 38.74 6.86 -22.69
CA GLU A 354 38.91 8.25 -23.14
C GLU A 354 37.72 9.14 -22.77
N PHE A 355 36.50 8.60 -22.92
CA PHE A 355 35.27 9.35 -22.62
C PHE A 355 35.10 9.58 -21.11
N HIS A 356 35.42 8.59 -20.28
CA HIS A 356 35.41 8.73 -18.82
C HIS A 356 36.48 9.69 -18.33
N ASN A 357 37.67 9.71 -18.95
CA ASN A 357 38.71 10.69 -18.65
C ASN A 357 38.23 12.11 -18.98
N TYR A 358 37.61 12.32 -20.15
CA TYR A 358 37.02 13.61 -20.52
C TYR A 358 35.95 14.07 -19.52
N LEU A 359 35.04 13.17 -19.10
CA LEU A 359 34.03 13.49 -18.09
C LEU A 359 34.68 13.82 -16.74
N SER A 360 35.73 13.10 -16.35
CA SER A 360 36.45 13.32 -15.10
C SER A 360 37.11 14.71 -15.08
N GLU A 361 37.76 15.12 -16.17
CA GLU A 361 38.31 16.47 -16.31
C GLU A 361 37.23 17.55 -16.23
N LEU A 362 36.07 17.31 -16.84
CA LEU A 362 34.94 18.23 -16.76
C LEU A 362 34.43 18.34 -15.32
N PHE A 363 34.36 17.23 -14.58
CA PHE A 363 33.93 17.23 -13.18
C PHE A 363 34.90 17.99 -12.28
N VAL A 364 36.21 17.84 -12.49
CA VAL A 364 37.22 18.64 -11.75
C VAL A 364 36.95 20.13 -11.92
N LYS A 365 36.66 20.60 -13.14
CA LYS A 365 36.32 22.01 -13.40
C LYS A 365 34.98 22.42 -12.77
N LEU A 366 33.97 21.56 -12.84
CA LEU A 366 32.64 21.84 -12.27
C LEU A 366 32.66 21.86 -10.73
N PHE A 367 33.65 21.22 -10.11
CA PHE A 367 33.79 21.10 -8.66
C PHE A 367 34.91 21.96 -8.06
N GLU A 368 35.61 22.76 -8.87
CA GLU A 368 36.82 23.52 -8.49
C GLU A 368 36.61 24.46 -7.28
N ASN A 369 35.39 24.97 -7.09
CA ASN A 369 35.04 25.92 -6.02
C ASN A 369 34.12 25.34 -4.94
N CYS A 370 34.17 24.02 -4.73
CA CYS A 370 33.23 23.31 -3.86
C CYS A 370 33.90 22.83 -2.57
N ASP A 371 33.13 22.74 -1.48
CA ASP A 371 33.60 22.12 -0.24
C ASP A 371 33.93 20.64 -0.50
N SER A 372 35.22 20.31 -0.45
CA SER A 372 35.84 19.13 -1.05
C SER A 372 35.68 17.84 -0.24
N ASP A 373 35.19 17.92 1.00
CA ASP A 373 35.13 16.79 1.93
C ASP A 373 34.23 15.62 1.47
N LYS A 374 33.34 15.86 0.49
CA LYS A 374 32.43 14.82 -0.05
C LYS A 374 32.88 14.21 -1.38
N ILE A 375 33.83 14.79 -2.10
CA ILE A 375 34.26 14.27 -3.42
C ILE A 375 35.29 13.15 -3.24
N SER A 376 36.15 13.26 -2.24
CA SER A 376 37.26 12.33 -1.97
C SER A 376 36.81 10.91 -1.56
N GLY A 377 35.54 10.72 -1.18
CA GLY A 377 34.99 9.43 -0.78
C GLY A 377 34.04 8.76 -1.80
N VAL A 378 33.76 9.41 -2.93
CA VAL A 378 32.77 8.91 -3.91
C VAL A 378 33.48 8.03 -4.93
N GLN A 379 33.05 6.77 -5.00
CA GLN A 379 33.44 5.88 -6.10
C GLN A 379 32.98 6.49 -7.43
N SER A 380 33.93 6.69 -8.35
CA SER A 380 33.67 7.29 -9.67
C SER A 380 32.55 6.56 -10.43
N GLU A 381 32.48 5.26 -10.24
CA GLU A 381 31.52 4.31 -10.77
C GLU A 381 30.08 4.64 -10.33
N HIS A 382 29.91 4.94 -9.04
CA HIS A 382 28.63 5.32 -8.47
C HIS A 382 28.12 6.64 -9.07
N LEU A 383 29.01 7.63 -9.20
CA LEU A 383 28.69 8.91 -9.83
C LEU A 383 28.27 8.73 -11.30
N LEU A 384 29.01 7.93 -12.06
CA LEU A 384 28.72 7.65 -13.47
C LEU A 384 27.37 6.95 -13.67
N LEU A 385 27.00 6.01 -12.79
CA LEU A 385 25.74 5.26 -12.89
C LEU A 385 24.52 6.03 -12.41
N PHE A 386 24.62 6.73 -11.27
CA PHE A 386 23.44 7.24 -10.57
C PHE A 386 23.38 8.77 -10.48
N GLY A 387 24.52 9.43 -10.65
CA GLY A 387 24.63 10.86 -10.46
C GLY A 387 24.96 11.28 -9.03
N LEU A 388 24.88 12.59 -8.78
CA LEU A 388 24.99 13.19 -7.47
C LEU A 388 23.70 12.98 -6.68
N ASN A 389 23.79 12.22 -5.59
CA ASN A 389 22.68 11.89 -4.70
C ASN A 389 22.66 12.77 -3.43
N TRP A 390 23.43 13.85 -3.41
CA TRP A 390 23.44 14.83 -2.33
C TRP A 390 23.57 16.22 -2.90
N LYS A 391 23.25 17.23 -2.08
CA LYS A 391 23.45 18.63 -2.45
C LYS A 391 24.86 19.08 -2.14
N MET A 392 25.47 19.81 -3.08
CA MET A 392 26.78 20.41 -2.90
C MET A 392 26.68 21.94 -3.01
N LYS A 393 27.24 22.65 -2.02
CA LYS A 393 27.26 24.11 -2.04
C LYS A 393 28.19 24.57 -3.17
N GLY A 394 27.70 25.47 -4.02
CA GLY A 394 28.46 25.97 -5.18
C GLY A 394 28.36 25.11 -6.45
N VAL A 395 27.72 23.93 -6.38
CA VAL A 395 27.47 23.07 -7.53
C VAL A 395 26.02 23.20 -7.99
N ASN A 396 25.82 23.26 -9.30
CA ASN A 396 24.50 23.02 -9.87
C ASN A 396 24.28 21.50 -10.03
N ASP A 397 23.83 20.84 -8.96
CA ASP A 397 23.61 19.38 -8.92
C ASP A 397 22.66 18.91 -10.05
N SER A 398 21.68 19.75 -10.39
CA SER A 398 20.70 19.45 -11.45
C SER A 398 21.35 19.40 -12.83
N PHE A 399 22.29 20.31 -13.09
CA PHE A 399 23.06 20.32 -14.34
C PHE A 399 24.02 19.14 -14.42
N VAL A 400 24.74 18.83 -13.34
CA VAL A 400 25.64 17.67 -13.28
C VAL A 400 24.86 16.37 -13.52
N ASN A 401 23.72 16.19 -12.84
CA ASN A 401 22.86 15.02 -13.03
C ASN A 401 22.28 14.92 -14.44
N PHE A 402 21.96 16.06 -15.07
CA PHE A 402 21.54 16.09 -16.47
C PHE A 402 22.67 15.65 -17.42
N LEU A 403 23.90 16.13 -17.20
CA LEU A 403 25.07 15.78 -17.99
C LEU A 403 25.39 14.29 -17.87
N LEU A 404 25.39 13.75 -16.65
CA LEU A 404 25.60 12.32 -16.38
C LEU A 404 24.53 11.44 -17.03
N SER A 405 23.26 11.87 -17.00
CA SER A 405 22.18 11.14 -17.69
C SER A 405 22.35 11.16 -19.21
N THR A 406 22.86 12.28 -19.74
CA THR A 406 23.19 12.41 -21.17
C THR A 406 24.34 11.50 -21.55
N ALA A 407 25.40 11.45 -20.74
CA ALA A 407 26.54 10.56 -20.94
C ALA A 407 26.11 9.08 -20.97
N ARG A 408 25.34 8.63 -19.97
CA ARG A 408 24.76 7.27 -19.95
C ARG A 408 23.94 6.98 -21.19
N TYR A 409 23.11 7.93 -21.63
CA TYR A 409 22.31 7.75 -22.83
C TYR A 409 23.15 7.67 -24.11
N CYS A 410 24.23 8.43 -24.22
CA CYS A 410 25.19 8.32 -25.33
C CYS A 410 25.87 6.95 -25.37
N ILE A 411 26.35 6.46 -24.22
CA ILE A 411 26.94 5.11 -24.10
C ILE A 411 25.93 4.04 -24.53
N PHE A 412 24.71 4.09 -23.98
CA PHE A 412 23.64 3.15 -24.31
C PHE A 412 23.28 3.17 -25.80
N ARG A 413 23.21 4.36 -26.40
CA ARG A 413 22.94 4.50 -27.84
C ARG A 413 24.07 3.95 -28.69
N ARG A 414 25.34 4.20 -28.34
CA ARG A 414 26.49 3.66 -29.05
C ARG A 414 26.42 2.14 -29.09
N ARG A 415 26.24 1.50 -27.92
CA ARG A 415 26.12 0.06 -27.81
C ARG A 415 25.01 -0.49 -28.70
N ASN A 416 23.82 0.10 -28.67
CA ASN A 416 22.70 -0.34 -29.52
C ASN A 416 22.92 -0.10 -31.02
N ILE A 417 23.71 0.90 -31.42
CA ILE A 417 24.09 1.11 -32.82
C ILE A 417 24.97 -0.05 -33.30
N ILE A 418 25.96 -0.43 -32.49
CA ILE A 418 26.90 -1.53 -32.80
C ILE A 418 26.16 -2.86 -32.86
N MET A 419 25.28 -3.15 -31.90
CA MET A 419 24.43 -4.36 -31.94
C MET A 419 23.58 -4.48 -33.20
N ASN A 420 23.19 -3.36 -33.82
CA ASN A 420 22.44 -3.35 -35.07
C ASN A 420 23.34 -3.43 -36.32
N GLY A 421 24.60 -3.85 -36.16
CA GLY A 421 25.56 -4.07 -37.25
C GLY A 421 26.14 -2.79 -37.85
N LYS A 422 26.07 -1.65 -37.16
CA LYS A 422 26.63 -0.37 -37.62
C LYS A 422 28.02 -0.13 -37.02
N THR A 423 28.79 0.73 -37.68
CA THR A 423 30.15 1.09 -37.26
C THR A 423 30.17 1.69 -35.86
N ASN A 424 31.18 1.30 -35.06
CA ASN A 424 31.46 1.91 -33.77
C ASN A 424 31.65 3.43 -33.94
N VAL A 425 31.10 4.20 -33.00
CA VAL A 425 31.15 5.67 -33.01
C VAL A 425 32.05 6.09 -31.86
N ASN A 426 33.13 6.81 -32.16
CA ASN A 426 33.96 7.36 -31.09
C ASN A 426 33.19 8.46 -30.35
N LEU A 427 32.98 8.27 -29.04
CA LEU A 427 32.30 9.23 -28.18
C LEU A 427 33.13 10.50 -27.94
N SER A 428 34.46 10.43 -28.02
CA SER A 428 35.36 11.58 -27.83
C SER A 428 35.42 12.51 -29.06
N ASN A 429 35.01 12.03 -30.25
CA ASN A 429 34.96 12.87 -31.46
C ASN A 429 33.79 13.88 -31.45
N PHE A 430 32.82 13.75 -30.54
CA PHE A 430 31.78 14.77 -30.35
C PHE A 430 32.22 15.91 -29.42
N SER A 431 33.34 15.76 -28.71
CA SER A 431 33.90 16.78 -27.81
C SER A 431 35.03 17.61 -28.42
N SER A 432 35.61 17.18 -29.55
CA SER A 432 36.75 17.85 -30.20
C SER A 432 36.36 18.85 -31.29
N THR A 433 35.08 18.96 -31.62
CA THR A 433 34.54 19.98 -32.53
C THR A 433 33.72 21.00 -31.74
N HIS A 434 34.36 21.87 -30.95
CA HIS A 434 33.90 23.23 -30.66
C HIS A 434 34.99 24.06 -29.99
#